data_AF-A0A7Z7FRZ8-F1
#
_entry.id   AF-A0A7Z7FRZ8-F1
#
_cell.length_a   1.000
_cell.length_b   1.000
_cell.length_c   1.000
_cell.angle_alpha   90.00
_cell.angle_beta   90.00
_cell.angle_gamma   90.00
#
_symmetry.space_group_name_H-M   'P 1'
#
loop_
_entity.id
_entity.type
_entity.pdbx_description
1 polymer ?
#
loop_
_entity_poly.entity_id
_entity_poly.type
_entity_poly.pdbx_seq_one_letter_code
_entity_poly.pdbx_strand_id
1 'polypeptide(L)'
;MFEYSREPRPKDGVLSITQDEARALYEFVGHLNRHAFDTFKDDMPGFRGKSRDMRRHLETMRSLLENVMDYPTLDEELCWDEPKPLPPDEVQNSLLTEVGNRSGIRFLQIAVYWKEDRISFGALELAVDDEAGETCGLFQVEDLAGKQIDCGPGWSQSGADLDETIRIFINAFPLQQLEALNEDHINDLLAAKVA
;
A
#
# COMPACT_ATOMS: atom_id res chain seq x y z
N MET A 1 17.65 36.46 -16.64
CA MET A 1 17.66 35.31 -15.72
C MET A 1 16.80 35.72 -14.54
N PHE A 2 15.58 35.16 -14.41
CA PHE A 2 14.68 35.52 -13.31
C PHE A 2 14.99 34.61 -12.12
N GLU A 3 15.49 35.18 -11.03
CA GLU A 3 15.57 34.48 -9.74
C GLU A 3 14.17 34.34 -9.18
N TYR A 4 13.61 33.13 -9.29
CA TYR A 4 12.41 32.78 -8.56
C TYR A 4 12.76 32.68 -7.08
N SER A 5 12.27 33.64 -6.30
CA SER A 5 12.26 33.57 -4.84
C SER A 5 11.48 32.32 -4.43
N ARG A 6 12.18 31.40 -3.74
CA ARG A 6 11.58 30.16 -3.20
C ARG A 6 10.71 30.39 -1.97
N GLU A 7 10.70 31.62 -1.46
CA GLU A 7 9.88 31.99 -0.31
C GLU A 7 8.44 32.21 -0.76
N PRO A 8 7.47 31.58 -0.08
CA PRO A 8 6.07 31.71 -0.44
C PRO A 8 5.60 33.15 -0.26
N ARG A 9 4.98 33.72 -1.30
CA ARG A 9 4.43 35.08 -1.31
C ARG A 9 2.90 35.01 -1.35
N PRO A 10 2.20 34.89 -0.21
CA PRO A 10 0.75 34.88 -0.19
C PRO A 10 0.22 36.24 -0.63
N LYS A 11 -0.81 36.27 -1.47
CA LYS A 11 -1.46 37.52 -1.88
C LYS A 11 -2.09 38.27 -0.71
N ASP A 12 -2.55 37.55 0.32
CA ASP A 12 -3.33 38.08 1.44
C ASP A 12 -2.64 37.96 2.81
N GLY A 13 -1.32 37.74 2.84
CA GLY A 13 -0.53 37.80 4.08
C GLY A 13 -0.71 36.62 5.05
N VAL A 14 -1.49 35.59 4.70
CA VAL A 14 -1.62 34.36 5.48
C VAL A 14 -1.31 33.15 4.59
N LEU A 15 -0.34 32.35 5.01
CA LEU A 15 -0.04 31.04 4.44
C LEU A 15 -0.61 29.99 5.39
N SER A 16 -1.87 29.63 5.18
CA SER A 16 -2.45 28.48 5.87
C SER A 16 -3.23 27.68 4.86
N ILE A 17 -2.70 26.52 4.47
CA ILE A 17 -3.52 25.45 3.93
C ILE A 17 -4.31 24.93 5.14
N THR A 18 -5.63 25.02 5.08
CA THR A 18 -6.52 24.40 6.06
C THR A 18 -6.47 22.88 5.93
N GLN A 19 -6.88 22.16 6.97
CA GLN A 19 -6.94 20.69 6.91
C GLN A 19 -7.85 20.18 5.79
N ASP A 20 -8.95 20.89 5.51
CA ASP A 20 -9.85 20.55 4.40
C ASP A 20 -9.18 20.73 3.03
N GLU A 21 -8.40 21.80 2.85
CA GLU A 21 -7.63 22.03 1.62
C GLU A 21 -6.48 21.03 1.46
N ALA A 22 -5.80 20.68 2.55
CA ALA A 22 -4.75 19.65 2.53
C ALA A 22 -5.34 18.30 2.11
N ARG A 23 -6.50 17.92 2.66
CA ARG A 23 -7.23 16.71 2.27
C ARG A 23 -7.63 16.74 0.80
N ALA A 24 -8.20 17.84 0.31
CA ALA A 24 -8.59 17.95 -1.10
C ALA A 24 -7.37 17.81 -2.04
N LEU A 25 -6.22 18.38 -1.67
CA LEU A 25 -4.96 18.21 -2.41
C LEU A 25 -4.45 16.77 -2.36
N TYR A 26 -4.59 16.10 -1.21
CA TYR A 26 -4.22 14.69 -1.06
C TYR A 26 -5.05 13.78 -1.96
N GLU A 27 -6.38 13.91 -1.93
CA GLU A 27 -7.29 13.18 -2.80
C GLU A 27 -6.97 13.42 -4.28
N PHE A 28 -6.65 14.68 -4.63
CA PHE A 28 -6.25 15.03 -6.00
C PHE A 28 -4.92 14.38 -6.41
N VAL A 29 -3.90 14.40 -5.55
CA VAL A 29 -2.61 13.74 -5.81
C VAL A 29 -2.80 12.23 -5.94
N GLY A 30 -3.63 11.62 -5.09
CA GLY A 30 -4.02 10.21 -5.21
C GLY A 30 -4.70 9.91 -6.54
N HIS A 31 -5.67 10.72 -6.94
CA HIS A 31 -6.34 10.60 -8.23
C HIS A 31 -5.35 10.71 -9.40
N LEU A 32 -4.43 11.66 -9.38
CA LEU A 32 -3.37 11.76 -10.41
C LEU A 32 -2.44 10.55 -10.39
N ASN A 33 -2.08 10.05 -9.21
CA ASN A 33 -1.25 8.86 -9.10
C ASN A 33 -1.95 7.61 -9.66
N ARG A 34 -3.27 7.50 -9.52
CA ARG A 34 -4.05 6.40 -10.10
C ARG A 34 -4.29 6.56 -11.60
N HIS A 35 -4.77 7.73 -12.04
CA HIS A 35 -5.42 7.85 -13.35
C HIS A 35 -4.68 8.73 -14.36
N ALA A 36 -3.75 9.57 -13.92
CA ALA A 36 -2.96 10.38 -14.83
C ALA A 36 -1.76 9.57 -15.33
N PHE A 37 -1.61 9.53 -16.64
CA PHE A 37 -0.49 8.92 -17.32
C PHE A 37 0.04 9.91 -18.34
N ASP A 38 1.35 10.03 -18.42
CA ASP A 38 2.05 10.94 -19.33
C ASP A 38 3.07 10.19 -20.19
N THR A 39 3.28 8.89 -19.93
CA THR A 39 4.02 8.00 -20.81
C THR A 39 3.05 7.08 -21.54
N PHE A 40 2.98 7.27 -22.86
CA PHE A 40 2.21 6.43 -23.77
C PHE A 40 3.15 5.82 -24.80
N LYS A 41 2.86 4.59 -25.22
CA LYS A 41 3.69 3.85 -26.15
C LYS A 41 2.86 3.43 -27.36
N ASP A 42 3.22 3.95 -28.53
CA ASP A 42 2.52 3.67 -29.79
C ASP A 42 2.67 2.20 -30.22
N ASP A 43 3.76 1.56 -29.82
CA ASP A 43 4.09 0.15 -30.08
C ASP A 43 3.41 -0.83 -29.12
N MET A 44 2.76 -0.34 -28.06
CA MET A 44 2.06 -1.16 -27.08
C MET A 44 0.65 -0.63 -26.82
N PRO A 45 -0.35 -1.07 -27.61
CA PRO A 45 -1.73 -0.64 -27.44
C PRO A 45 -2.22 -0.90 -26.02
N GLY A 46 -2.62 0.17 -25.33
CA GLY A 46 -3.13 0.11 -23.96
C GLY A 46 -2.10 0.38 -22.87
N PHE A 47 -0.80 0.46 -23.17
CA PHE A 47 0.19 0.86 -22.19
C PHE A 47 0.00 2.32 -21.76
N ARG A 48 -0.08 2.53 -20.45
CA ARG A 48 -0.15 3.85 -19.82
C ARG A 48 0.76 3.84 -18.60
N GLY A 49 1.79 4.67 -18.62
CA GLY A 49 2.78 4.78 -17.55
C GLY A 49 2.98 6.21 -17.10
N LYS A 50 3.80 6.39 -16.05
CA LYS A 50 4.20 7.70 -15.57
C LYS A 50 5.69 7.94 -15.82
N SER A 51 6.02 9.12 -16.32
CA SER A 51 7.39 9.54 -16.48
C SER A 51 8.08 9.64 -15.13
N ARG A 52 9.42 9.63 -15.14
CA ARG A 52 10.22 9.82 -13.92
C ARG A 52 9.90 11.15 -13.24
N ASP A 53 9.66 12.20 -14.02
CA ASP A 53 9.37 13.53 -13.49
C ASP A 53 7.97 13.58 -12.86
N MET A 54 6.95 12.98 -13.49
CA MET A 54 5.61 12.86 -12.93
C MET A 54 5.64 12.12 -11.58
N ARG A 55 6.34 10.99 -11.50
CA ARG A 55 6.53 10.23 -10.25
C ARG A 55 7.19 11.06 -9.16
N ARG A 56 8.29 11.74 -9.50
CA ARG A 56 9.02 12.60 -8.55
C ARG A 56 8.14 13.74 -8.01
N HIS A 57 7.31 14.35 -8.87
CA HIS A 57 6.41 15.42 -8.46
C HIS A 57 5.30 14.91 -7.53
N LEU A 58 4.69 13.77 -7.84
CA LEU A 58 3.67 13.15 -6.99
C LEU A 58 4.23 12.78 -5.61
N GLU A 59 5.42 12.17 -5.57
CA GLU A 59 6.11 11.82 -4.32
C GLU A 59 6.43 13.07 -3.48
N THR A 60 6.92 14.13 -4.11
CA THR A 60 7.22 15.40 -3.43
C THR A 60 5.94 16.00 -2.84
N MET A 61 4.83 15.99 -3.57
CA MET A 61 3.55 16.51 -3.10
C MET A 61 3.00 15.66 -1.94
N ARG A 62 3.10 14.33 -2.02
CA ARG A 62 2.68 13.43 -0.94
C ARG A 62 3.44 13.71 0.35
N SER A 63 4.78 13.80 0.27
CA SER A 63 5.63 14.12 1.43
C SER A 63 5.32 15.50 2.02
N LEU A 64 4.98 16.50 1.20
CA LEU A 64 4.56 17.81 1.71
C LEU A 64 3.23 17.73 2.46
N LEU A 65 2.26 16.99 1.94
CA LEU A 65 0.94 16.84 2.54
C LEU A 65 0.99 16.04 3.86
N GLU A 66 1.85 15.03 3.94
CA GLU A 66 2.14 14.28 5.18
C GLU A 66 2.60 15.22 6.32
N ASN A 67 3.33 16.29 6.01
CA ASN A 67 3.82 17.24 7.00
C ASN A 67 2.79 18.32 7.39
N VAL A 68 1.72 18.48 6.61
CA VAL A 68 0.72 19.55 6.79
C VAL A 68 -0.60 19.01 7.36
N MET A 69 -0.92 17.74 7.13
CA MET A 69 -2.15 17.13 7.64
C MET A 69 -2.01 16.75 9.12
N ASP A 70 -3.01 17.12 9.94
CA ASP A 70 -3.04 16.84 11.39
C ASP A 70 -3.51 15.40 11.70
N TYR A 71 -3.91 14.62 10.69
CA TYR A 71 -4.44 13.26 10.85
C TYR A 71 -3.37 12.18 10.61
N PRO A 72 -3.25 11.16 11.49
CA PRO A 72 -2.50 9.94 11.20
C PRO A 72 -3.22 8.99 10.23
N THR A 73 -4.42 9.31 9.76
CA THR A 73 -5.21 8.45 8.87
C THR A 73 -5.06 8.93 7.44
N LEU A 74 -3.88 8.68 6.87
CA LEU A 74 -3.76 8.53 5.42
C LEU A 74 -4.81 7.51 4.99
N ASP A 75 -5.59 7.90 4.00
CA ASP A 75 -6.61 7.08 3.35
C ASP A 75 -6.00 5.71 3.07
N GLU A 76 -6.45 4.68 3.79
CA GLU A 76 -5.95 3.33 3.58
C GLU A 76 -6.31 2.96 2.14
N GLU A 77 -5.31 2.96 1.27
CA GLU A 77 -5.46 2.61 -0.14
C GLU A 77 -6.09 1.21 -0.27
N LEU A 78 -5.90 0.41 0.78
CA LEU A 78 -6.44 -0.91 0.97
C LEU A 78 -7.59 -0.89 1.98
N CYS A 79 -8.70 -1.53 1.64
CA CYS A 79 -9.75 -1.89 2.58
C CYS A 79 -9.81 -3.41 2.73
N TRP A 80 -10.46 -3.88 3.79
CA TRP A 80 -10.60 -5.30 4.05
C TRP A 80 -12.01 -5.69 4.45
N ASP A 81 -12.35 -6.95 4.19
CA ASP A 81 -13.56 -7.56 4.71
C ASP A 81 -13.39 -8.01 6.17
N GLU A 82 -14.51 -8.37 6.80
CA GLU A 82 -14.52 -8.91 8.15
C GLU A 82 -13.67 -10.20 8.23
N PRO A 83 -12.79 -10.33 9.25
CA PRO A 83 -11.91 -11.49 9.39
C PRO A 83 -12.69 -12.79 9.55
N LYS A 84 -12.32 -13.79 8.76
CA LYS A 84 -12.93 -15.12 8.79
C LYS A 84 -12.04 -16.09 9.55
N PRO A 85 -12.59 -16.93 10.45
CA PRO A 85 -11.83 -18.02 11.03
C PRO A 85 -11.27 -18.93 9.94
N LEU A 86 -9.97 -19.21 10.03
CA LEU A 86 -9.27 -20.12 9.12
C LEU A 86 -8.95 -21.41 9.88
N PRO A 87 -9.37 -22.59 9.40
CA PRO A 87 -9.06 -23.84 10.09
C PRO A 87 -7.56 -24.20 9.88
N PRO A 88 -6.89 -24.84 10.85
CA PRO A 88 -5.44 -25.06 10.81
C PRO A 88 -4.91 -25.84 9.60
N ASP A 89 -5.75 -26.62 8.92
CA ASP A 89 -5.43 -27.37 7.71
C ASP A 89 -5.41 -26.53 6.43
N GLU A 90 -6.00 -25.33 6.47
CA GLU A 90 -6.00 -24.36 5.37
C GLU A 90 -4.95 -23.25 5.55
N VAL A 91 -4.36 -23.12 6.74
CA VAL A 91 -3.33 -22.11 7.05
C VAL A 91 -2.06 -22.38 6.26
N GLN A 92 -1.42 -21.30 5.77
CA GLN A 92 -0.14 -21.42 5.10
C GLN A 92 0.92 -22.07 5.99
N ASN A 93 1.66 -23.04 5.42
CA ASN A 93 2.71 -23.77 6.13
C ASN A 93 3.80 -22.86 6.71
N SER A 94 4.09 -21.73 6.06
CA SER A 94 5.03 -20.73 6.56
C SER A 94 4.56 -20.14 7.87
N LEU A 95 3.28 -19.72 7.95
CA LEU A 95 2.68 -19.19 9.17
C LEU A 95 2.63 -20.24 10.28
N LEU A 96 2.23 -21.49 9.96
CA LEU A 96 2.25 -22.60 10.93
C LEU A 96 3.65 -22.87 11.49
N THR A 97 4.68 -22.79 10.63
CA THR A 97 6.08 -23.01 11.04
C THR A 97 6.55 -21.93 12.01
N GLU A 98 6.21 -20.67 11.73
CA GLU A 98 6.59 -19.53 12.58
C GLU A 98 5.84 -19.52 13.92
N VAL A 99 4.59 -19.97 13.93
CA VAL A 99 3.81 -20.14 15.16
C VAL A 99 4.34 -21.29 16.02
N GLY A 100 4.82 -22.36 15.38
CA GLY A 100 5.38 -23.51 16.06
C GLY A 100 4.36 -24.20 16.97
N ASN A 101 4.74 -24.41 18.23
CA ASN A 101 3.95 -25.17 19.21
C ASN A 101 3.15 -24.28 20.18
N ARG A 102 2.93 -23.00 19.87
CA ARG A 102 2.10 -22.13 20.72
C ARG A 102 0.67 -22.67 20.77
N SER A 103 0.14 -22.85 21.98
CA SER A 103 -1.23 -23.27 22.21
C SER A 103 -2.18 -22.08 22.21
N GLY A 104 -3.47 -22.30 21.92
CA GLY A 104 -4.49 -21.25 22.02
C GLY A 104 -4.53 -20.27 20.85
N ILE A 105 -3.72 -20.50 19.81
CA ILE A 105 -3.66 -19.64 18.63
C ILE A 105 -4.95 -19.72 17.82
N ARG A 106 -5.51 -18.55 17.50
CA ARG A 106 -6.63 -18.42 16.58
C ARG A 106 -6.12 -17.97 15.21
N PHE A 107 -6.45 -18.72 14.17
CA PHE A 107 -6.10 -18.35 12.80
C PHE A 107 -7.26 -17.62 12.12
N LEU A 108 -6.93 -16.53 11.43
CA LEU A 108 -7.88 -15.69 10.71
C LEU A 108 -7.36 -15.43 9.29
N GLN A 109 -8.29 -15.33 8.35
CA GLN A 109 -8.01 -14.85 6.99
C GLN A 109 -8.83 -13.60 6.70
N ILE A 110 -8.17 -12.63 6.10
CA ILE A 110 -8.72 -11.32 5.77
C ILE A 110 -8.48 -11.08 4.28
N ALA A 111 -9.56 -10.87 3.51
CA ALA A 111 -9.43 -10.47 2.12
C ALA A 111 -9.19 -8.96 2.05
N VAL A 112 -8.18 -8.56 1.30
CA VAL A 112 -7.73 -7.17 1.17
C VAL A 112 -7.94 -6.70 -0.26
N TYR A 113 -8.47 -5.50 -0.41
CA TYR A 113 -8.90 -4.93 -1.68
C TYR A 113 -8.40 -3.51 -1.83
N TRP A 114 -8.25 -3.06 -3.07
CA TRP A 114 -8.16 -1.63 -3.35
C TRP A 114 -9.47 -0.94 -3.01
N LYS A 115 -9.43 0.11 -2.18
CA LYS A 115 -10.61 0.75 -1.60
C LYS A 115 -11.59 1.31 -2.64
N GLU A 116 -11.10 1.84 -3.75
CA GLU A 116 -11.94 2.51 -4.75
C GLU A 116 -12.78 1.54 -5.59
N ASP A 117 -12.15 0.49 -6.10
CA ASP A 117 -12.77 -0.41 -7.08
C ASP A 117 -13.12 -1.78 -6.49
N ARG A 118 -12.78 -2.02 -5.21
CA ARG A 118 -12.83 -3.33 -4.54
C ARG A 118 -12.17 -4.45 -5.35
N ILE A 119 -11.16 -4.09 -6.14
CA ILE A 119 -10.33 -5.06 -6.85
C ILE A 119 -9.50 -5.81 -5.82
N SER A 120 -9.46 -7.14 -5.94
CA SER A 120 -8.66 -8.00 -5.07
C SER A 120 -7.21 -7.53 -5.10
N PHE A 121 -6.67 -7.23 -3.93
CA PHE A 121 -5.25 -6.93 -3.76
C PHE A 121 -4.51 -8.17 -3.27
N GLY A 122 -5.01 -8.79 -2.20
CA GLY A 122 -4.37 -9.96 -1.60
C GLY A 122 -5.16 -10.52 -0.43
N ALA A 123 -4.53 -11.44 0.31
CA ALA A 123 -5.09 -12.05 1.51
C ALA A 123 -4.09 -11.96 2.67
N LEU A 124 -4.53 -11.45 3.81
CA LEU A 124 -3.76 -11.42 5.04
C LEU A 124 -4.21 -12.58 5.93
N GLU A 125 -3.27 -13.46 6.29
CA GLU A 125 -3.48 -14.49 7.30
C GLU A 125 -2.86 -14.05 8.62
N LEU A 126 -3.61 -14.18 9.71
CA LEU A 126 -3.17 -13.84 11.05
C LEU A 126 -3.26 -15.07 11.97
N ALA A 127 -2.23 -15.25 12.79
CA ALA A 127 -2.21 -16.14 13.93
C ALA A 127 -2.19 -15.30 15.20
N VAL A 128 -3.33 -15.23 15.89
CA VAL A 128 -3.53 -14.38 17.07
C VAL A 128 -3.28 -15.18 18.34
N ASP A 129 -2.35 -14.69 19.16
CA ASP A 129 -2.04 -15.17 20.50
C ASP A 129 -2.60 -14.20 21.54
N ASP A 130 -3.85 -14.44 21.96
CA ASP A 130 -4.54 -13.58 22.94
C ASP A 130 -3.87 -13.65 24.33
N GLU A 131 -3.17 -14.73 24.67
CA GLU A 131 -2.48 -14.87 25.95
C GLU A 131 -1.21 -14.02 26.01
N ALA A 132 -0.44 -13.99 24.91
CA ALA A 132 0.76 -13.18 24.80
C ALA A 132 0.48 -11.72 24.40
N GLY A 133 -0.70 -11.42 23.84
CA GLY A 133 -1.00 -10.11 23.25
C GLY A 133 -0.19 -9.86 21.98
N GLU A 134 0.16 -10.92 21.26
CA GLU A 134 0.95 -10.88 20.03
C GLU A 134 0.15 -11.47 18.87
N THR A 135 0.43 -10.99 17.67
CA THR A 135 -0.11 -11.56 16.44
C THR A 135 1.03 -11.82 15.47
N CYS A 136 1.00 -12.97 14.80
CA CYS A 136 1.88 -13.26 13.68
C CYS A 136 1.10 -13.10 12.38
N GLY A 137 1.59 -12.30 11.44
CA GLY A 137 0.91 -12.03 10.19
C GLY A 137 1.71 -12.47 8.98
N LEU A 138 1.00 -13.00 7.98
CA LEU A 138 1.51 -13.34 6.66
C LEU A 138 0.61 -12.68 5.61
N PHE A 139 1.17 -11.77 4.82
CA PHE A 139 0.43 -11.11 3.76
C PHE A 139 0.78 -11.69 2.38
N GLN A 140 -0.23 -12.13 1.68
CA GLN A 140 -0.14 -12.84 0.40
C GLN A 140 -0.68 -11.95 -0.72
N VAL A 141 0.17 -11.61 -1.68
CA VAL A 141 -0.15 -10.70 -2.78
C VAL A 141 0.35 -11.29 -4.09
N GLU A 142 -0.38 -11.10 -5.18
CA GLU A 142 0.05 -11.52 -6.51
C GLU A 142 0.65 -10.33 -7.27
N ASP A 143 1.82 -10.50 -7.88
CA ASP A 143 2.39 -9.48 -8.76
C ASP A 143 1.71 -9.47 -10.14
N LEU A 144 2.04 -8.50 -11.00
CA LEU A 144 1.49 -8.41 -12.35
C LEU A 144 1.86 -9.58 -13.26
N ALA A 145 2.91 -10.34 -12.92
CA ALA A 145 3.33 -11.54 -13.63
C ALA A 145 2.52 -12.78 -13.20
N GLY A 146 1.64 -12.64 -12.22
CA GLY A 146 0.88 -13.72 -11.61
C GLY A 146 1.68 -14.53 -10.58
N LYS A 147 2.80 -13.99 -10.10
CA LYS A 147 3.66 -14.65 -9.11
C LYS A 147 3.21 -14.25 -7.72
N GLN A 148 2.99 -15.28 -6.90
CA GLN A 148 2.73 -15.14 -5.47
C GLN A 148 3.95 -14.52 -4.75
N ILE A 149 3.69 -13.43 -4.02
CA ILE A 149 4.62 -12.76 -3.11
C ILE A 149 4.06 -12.87 -1.71
N ASP A 150 4.83 -13.55 -0.86
CA ASP A 150 4.52 -13.72 0.55
C ASP A 150 5.38 -12.76 1.37
N CYS A 151 4.74 -11.87 2.12
CA CYS A 151 5.37 -10.92 3.04
C CYS A 151 5.14 -11.36 4.48
N GLY A 152 6.20 -11.81 5.13
CA GLY A 152 6.16 -12.45 6.45
C GLY A 152 6.52 -13.94 6.34
N PRO A 153 6.14 -14.77 7.32
CA PRO A 153 5.41 -14.41 8.55
C PRO A 153 6.25 -13.55 9.49
N GLY A 154 5.60 -12.73 10.32
CA GLY A 154 6.29 -11.90 11.32
C GLY A 154 5.42 -11.57 12.52
N TRP A 155 6.03 -11.59 13.71
CA TRP A 155 5.37 -11.27 14.97
C TRP A 155 5.37 -9.76 15.24
N SER A 156 4.24 -9.26 15.72
CA SER A 156 4.08 -7.91 16.25
C SER A 156 3.16 -7.94 17.47
N GLN A 157 3.23 -6.91 18.31
CA GLN A 157 2.19 -6.71 19.32
C GLN A 157 0.85 -6.47 18.65
N SER A 158 -0.19 -7.07 19.23
CA SER A 158 -1.57 -6.85 18.81
C SER A 158 -2.00 -5.42 19.13
N GLY A 159 -2.86 -4.85 18.28
CA GLY A 159 -3.51 -3.56 18.53
C GLY A 159 -4.54 -3.64 19.67
N ALA A 160 -5.16 -2.51 19.99
CA ALA A 160 -6.24 -2.44 20.97
C ALA A 160 -7.46 -3.26 20.53
N ASP A 161 -7.65 -3.41 19.23
CA ASP A 161 -8.63 -4.31 18.63
C ASP A 161 -8.08 -4.99 17.36
N LEU A 162 -8.92 -5.83 16.75
CA LEU A 162 -8.56 -6.59 15.57
C LEU A 162 -8.40 -5.71 14.32
N ASP A 163 -9.13 -4.60 14.21
CA ASP A 163 -9.00 -3.67 13.08
C ASP A 163 -7.65 -2.95 13.14
N GLU A 164 -7.27 -2.47 14.33
CA GLU A 164 -5.96 -1.89 14.56
C GLU A 164 -4.84 -2.91 14.33
N THR A 165 -5.05 -4.17 14.71
CA THR A 165 -4.09 -5.26 14.45
C THR A 165 -3.90 -5.49 12.95
N ILE A 166 -4.99 -5.60 12.17
CA ILE A 166 -4.93 -5.76 10.71
C ILE A 166 -4.17 -4.58 10.09
N ARG A 167 -4.51 -3.37 10.52
CA ARG A 167 -3.91 -2.12 10.05
C ARG A 167 -2.39 -2.09 10.26
N ILE A 168 -1.88 -2.60 11.38
CA ILE A 168 -0.43 -2.73 11.63
C ILE A 168 0.24 -3.55 10.53
N PHE A 169 -0.33 -4.71 10.18
CA PHE A 169 0.24 -5.60 9.14
C PHE A 169 0.09 -5.03 7.73
N ILE A 170 -1.06 -4.42 7.42
CA ILE A 170 -1.27 -3.77 6.12
C ILE A 170 -0.29 -2.62 5.91
N ASN A 171 -0.07 -1.79 6.93
CA ASN A 171 0.87 -0.67 6.86
C ASN A 171 2.34 -1.11 6.81
N ALA A 172 2.65 -2.31 7.32
CA ALA A 172 3.99 -2.89 7.21
C ALA A 172 4.30 -3.43 5.80
N PHE A 173 3.29 -3.58 4.93
CA PHE A 173 3.50 -4.07 3.58
C PHE A 173 4.31 -3.07 2.75
N PRO A 174 5.43 -3.49 2.13
CA PRO A 174 6.27 -2.59 1.35
C PRO A 174 5.69 -2.40 -0.06
N LEU A 175 4.60 -1.63 -0.15
CA LEU A 175 3.85 -1.40 -1.40
C LEU A 175 4.76 -0.91 -2.55
N GLN A 176 5.73 -0.06 -2.24
CA GLN A 176 6.73 0.45 -3.19
C GLN A 176 7.62 -0.65 -3.80
N GLN A 177 7.91 -1.71 -3.05
CA GLN A 177 8.70 -2.83 -3.57
C GLN A 177 7.89 -3.67 -4.55
N LEU A 178 6.59 -3.86 -4.27
CA LEU A 178 5.67 -4.52 -5.21
C LEU A 178 5.55 -3.70 -6.50
N GLU A 179 5.41 -2.38 -6.39
CA GLU A 179 5.39 -1.48 -7.56
C GLU A 179 6.68 -1.57 -8.39
N ALA A 180 7.84 -1.62 -7.74
CA ALA A 180 9.13 -1.77 -8.41
C ALA A 180 9.27 -3.12 -9.13
N LEU A 181 8.87 -4.23 -8.49
CA LEU A 181 8.87 -5.57 -9.11
C LEU A 181 7.96 -5.62 -10.35
N ASN A 182 6.79 -5.00 -10.24
CA ASN A 182 5.85 -4.86 -11.34
C ASN A 182 6.44 -4.03 -12.49
N GLU A 183 7.15 -2.94 -12.19
CA GLU A 183 7.84 -2.13 -13.19
C GLU A 183 8.96 -2.91 -13.90
N ASP A 184 9.77 -3.67 -13.16
CA ASP A 184 10.82 -4.52 -13.71
C ASP A 184 10.25 -5.61 -14.62
N HIS A 185 9.17 -6.28 -14.21
CA HIS A 185 8.50 -7.28 -15.05
C HIS A 185 7.97 -6.68 -16.36
N ILE A 186 7.36 -5.49 -16.29
CA ILE A 186 6.92 -4.76 -17.47
C ILE A 186 8.12 -4.44 -18.38
N ASN A 187 9.26 -4.01 -17.81
CA ASN A 187 10.48 -3.72 -18.55
C ASN A 187 11.08 -4.97 -19.22
N ASP A 188 11.02 -6.13 -18.57
CA ASP A 188 11.47 -7.41 -19.15
C ASP A 188 10.59 -7.85 -20.32
N LEU A 189 9.26 -7.74 -20.18
CA LEU A 189 8.31 -7.98 -21.27
C LEU A 189 8.55 -7.04 -22.46
N LEU A 190 8.97 -5.81 -22.18
CA LEU A 190 9.34 -4.82 -23.19
C LEU A 190 10.66 -5.21 -23.88
N ALA A 191 11.69 -5.60 -23.13
CA ALA A 191 12.99 -5.97 -23.68
C ALA A 191 12.93 -7.24 -24.55
N ALA A 192 12.15 -8.24 -24.12
CA ALA A 192 11.97 -9.50 -24.85
C ALA A 192 11.25 -9.35 -26.19
N LYS A 193 10.51 -8.26 -26.41
CA LYS A 193 9.83 -7.96 -27.68
C LYS A 193 10.69 -7.21 -28.70
N VAL A 194 11.83 -6.67 -28.28
CA VAL A 194 12.75 -5.89 -29.14
C VAL A 194 13.91 -6.75 -29.66
N ALA A 195 14.10 -7.95 -29.11
CA ALA A 195 15.07 -8.95 -29.58
C ALA A 195 14.46 -9.88 -30.65
#